data_AF-A0AAV2MYN2-F1
#
_entry.id   AF-A0AAV2MYN2-F1
#
_cell.length_a   1.000
_cell.length_b   1.000
_cell.length_c   1.000
_cell.angle_alpha   90.00
_cell.angle_beta   90.00
_cell.angle_gamma   90.00
#
_symmetry.space_group_name_H-M   'P 1'
#
loop_
_entity.id
_entity.type
_entity.pdbx_description
1 polymer ?
#
loop_
_entity_poly.entity_id
_entity_poly.type
_entity_poly.pdbx_seq_one_letter_code
_entity_poly.pdbx_strand_id
1 'polypeptide(L)'
;MHSHVSIVHNGRSKYIRKVSANTCKKLHNTKTIFLGGSALISGLKVNFTTTLHSPVLPQRMDAAPELSDPFGTWDNVVVQGTVKITKSLQLPARYSTNEVILPSGARCHVTNGGCNDADGMTTYWSVLPIDSCQFNRYDVLYQGPAYRLTSISTQKETPIIYTVTTKDTTFALAKTNEFNLCEYKILRTEHSKPFILETQPDHTFKVHSKVSIENLDIFSFVNSKFIYVEKHLKTQLTQLYRDIIKQKCALQRQILENALSLASIAPNEMAHKIIKTLGYTAIMAGEAIHLIKCVLVECRIRQINVCYNS
;
A
#
# COMPACT_ATOMS: atom_id res chain seq x y z
N MET A 1 -66.26 3.05 -17.55
CA MET A 1 -66.05 4.15 -16.60
C MET A 1 -64.73 4.82 -16.91
N HIS A 2 -64.75 6.00 -17.51
CA HIS A 2 -63.55 6.79 -17.75
C HIS A 2 -63.22 7.54 -16.46
N SER A 3 -62.12 7.16 -15.81
CA SER A 3 -61.57 7.88 -14.66
C SER A 3 -60.96 9.18 -15.16
N HIS A 4 -61.68 10.29 -14.97
CA HIS A 4 -61.14 11.63 -15.21
C HIS A 4 -60.26 12.03 -14.02
N VAL A 5 -58.94 11.94 -14.19
CA VAL A 5 -58.01 12.59 -13.26
C VAL A 5 -58.04 14.08 -13.59
N SER A 6 -58.72 14.87 -12.77
CA SER A 6 -58.71 16.32 -12.88
C SER A 6 -57.43 16.84 -12.24
N ILE A 7 -56.40 17.09 -13.05
CA ILE A 7 -55.16 17.71 -12.61
C ILE A 7 -55.48 19.16 -12.24
N VAL A 8 -55.39 19.50 -10.96
CA VAL A 8 -55.60 20.86 -10.45
C VAL A 8 -54.48 21.80 -10.93
N HIS A 9 -54.72 23.11 -10.91
CA HIS A 9 -53.67 24.10 -11.19
C HIS A 9 -52.50 23.90 -10.20
N ASN A 10 -51.26 23.83 -10.70
CA ASN A 10 -50.06 23.39 -9.98
C ASN A 10 -50.10 21.94 -9.42
N GLY A 11 -50.99 21.08 -9.93
CA GLY A 11 -51.19 19.70 -9.44
C GLY A 11 -50.03 18.72 -9.69
N ARG A 12 -48.98 19.15 -10.38
CA ARG A 12 -47.72 18.41 -10.50
C ARG A 12 -46.55 19.34 -10.22
N SER A 13 -45.84 19.09 -9.13
CA SER A 13 -44.63 19.80 -8.76
C SER A 13 -43.48 18.83 -8.52
N LYS A 14 -42.26 19.26 -8.87
CA LYS A 14 -41.02 18.56 -8.53
C LYS A 14 -40.08 19.59 -7.95
N TYR A 15 -39.71 19.43 -6.69
CA TYR A 15 -38.85 20.37 -6.00
C TYR A 15 -37.88 19.67 -5.05
N ILE A 16 -36.77 20.33 -4.77
CA ILE A 16 -35.80 19.90 -3.76
C ILE A 16 -36.16 20.63 -2.47
N ARG A 17 -36.64 19.90 -1.48
CA ARG A 17 -36.90 20.45 -0.14
C ARG A 17 -35.60 20.54 0.64
N LYS A 18 -35.21 21.75 1.03
CA LYS A 18 -34.08 21.95 1.95
C LYS A 18 -34.46 21.41 3.33
N VAL A 19 -33.59 20.58 3.90
CA VAL A 19 -33.76 19.95 5.21
C VAL A 19 -32.60 20.38 6.09
N SER A 20 -32.85 20.72 7.35
CA SER A 20 -31.77 21.11 8.28
C SER A 20 -30.90 19.90 8.64
N ALA A 21 -29.66 20.17 9.08
CA ALA A 21 -28.73 19.12 9.53
C ALA A 21 -29.32 18.23 10.63
N ASN A 22 -30.05 18.81 11.59
CA ASN A 22 -30.70 18.06 12.67
C ASN A 22 -31.83 17.19 12.16
N THR A 23 -32.65 17.68 11.22
CA THR A 23 -33.72 16.87 10.62
C THR A 23 -33.14 15.75 9.76
N CYS A 24 -32.03 16.00 9.04
CA CYS A 24 -31.30 14.97 8.31
C CYS A 24 -30.74 13.90 9.26
N LYS A 25 -30.16 14.30 10.41
CA LYS A 25 -29.68 13.36 11.43
C LYS A 25 -30.81 12.54 12.07
N LYS A 26 -31.95 13.18 12.38
CA LYS A 26 -33.15 12.49 12.87
C LYS A 26 -33.66 11.48 11.83
N LEU A 27 -33.77 11.89 10.57
CA LEU A 27 -34.12 11.03 9.45
C LEU A 27 -33.21 9.80 9.36
N HIS A 28 -31.90 9.97 9.55
CA HIS A 28 -30.95 8.86 9.57
C HIS A 28 -31.19 7.87 10.71
N ASN A 29 -31.58 8.36 11.89
CA ASN A 29 -31.77 7.53 13.08
C ASN A 29 -33.16 6.87 13.12
N THR A 30 -34.22 7.64 12.86
CA THR A 30 -35.61 7.19 12.98
C THR A 30 -36.16 6.60 11.70
N LYS A 31 -35.49 6.82 10.55
CA LYS A 31 -35.97 6.43 9.20
C LYS A 31 -37.34 7.02 8.88
N THR A 32 -37.64 8.19 9.45
CA THR A 32 -38.92 8.88 9.29
C THR A 32 -38.75 10.36 8.95
N ILE A 33 -39.65 10.91 8.10
CA ILE A 33 -39.70 12.35 7.78
C ILE A 33 -41.15 12.84 7.74
N PHE A 34 -41.38 14.08 8.17
CA PHE A 34 -42.67 14.76 8.07
C PHE A 34 -42.72 15.66 6.83
N LEU A 35 -43.72 15.47 5.98
CA LEU A 35 -43.97 16.27 4.78
C LEU A 35 -45.02 17.35 5.01
N GLY A 36 -44.85 18.19 6.03
CA GLY A 36 -45.86 19.20 6.39
C GLY A 36 -47.14 18.59 6.98
N GLY A 37 -47.80 19.29 7.89
CA GLY A 37 -48.96 18.76 8.61
C GLY A 37 -48.71 17.41 9.32
N SER A 38 -49.70 16.51 9.26
CA SER A 38 -49.70 15.18 9.88
C SER A 38 -49.12 14.05 9.01
N ALA A 39 -48.59 14.36 7.82
CA ALA A 39 -48.08 13.37 6.88
C ALA A 39 -46.68 12.85 7.29
N LEU A 40 -46.66 11.71 8.00
CA LEU A 40 -45.44 11.00 8.40
C LEU A 40 -45.11 9.90 7.37
N ILE A 41 -43.90 9.97 6.80
CA ILE A 41 -43.33 8.84 6.05
C ILE A 41 -42.44 8.04 7.00
N SER A 42 -42.64 6.73 7.05
CA SER A 42 -41.84 5.79 7.82
C SER A 42 -41.25 4.69 6.92
N GLY A 43 -40.28 3.94 7.44
CA GLY A 43 -39.69 2.79 6.74
C GLY A 43 -38.67 3.18 5.64
N LEU A 44 -38.11 4.39 5.70
CA LEU A 44 -37.15 4.86 4.70
C LEU A 44 -35.86 4.02 4.73
N LYS A 45 -35.51 3.46 3.57
CA LYS A 45 -34.29 2.65 3.39
C LYS A 45 -33.16 3.50 2.81
N VAL A 46 -31.96 3.17 3.24
CA VAL A 46 -30.70 3.77 2.76
C VAL A 46 -30.52 3.47 1.27
N ASN A 47 -30.21 4.47 0.45
CA ASN A 47 -29.96 4.35 -1.01
C ASN A 47 -31.15 3.80 -1.81
N PHE A 48 -32.37 3.97 -1.30
CA PHE A 48 -33.59 3.54 -1.97
C PHE A 48 -34.48 4.73 -2.32
N THR A 49 -35.12 4.64 -3.48
CA THR A 49 -36.22 5.55 -3.82
C THR A 49 -37.49 4.94 -3.23
N THR A 50 -38.09 5.61 -2.24
CA THR A 50 -39.38 5.18 -1.69
C THR A 50 -40.47 6.00 -2.36
N THR A 51 -41.18 5.37 -3.28
CA THR A 51 -42.41 5.94 -3.83
C THR A 51 -43.53 5.70 -2.83
N LEU A 52 -44.19 6.77 -2.38
CA LEU A 52 -45.34 6.64 -1.50
C LEU A 52 -46.60 7.07 -2.25
N HIS A 53 -47.64 6.25 -2.16
CA HIS A 53 -48.97 6.64 -2.58
C HIS A 53 -49.71 6.98 -1.29
N SER A 54 -49.81 8.27 -0.96
CA SER A 54 -50.57 8.69 0.23
C SER A 54 -51.95 9.16 -0.20
N PRO A 55 -53.01 8.38 0.01
CA PRO A 55 -54.33 8.99 0.09
C PRO A 55 -54.35 9.80 1.39
N VAL A 56 -54.34 11.14 1.29
CA VAL A 56 -54.70 11.98 2.43
C VAL A 56 -56.20 11.78 2.64
N LEU A 57 -56.56 10.73 3.37
CA LEU A 57 -57.94 10.47 3.78
C LEU A 57 -58.21 11.28 5.05
N PRO A 58 -59.27 12.10 5.10
CA PRO A 58 -59.60 12.85 6.30
C PRO A 58 -59.91 11.90 7.45
N GLN A 59 -59.33 12.17 8.62
CA GLN A 59 -59.59 11.42 9.84
C GLN A 59 -60.95 11.80 10.49
N ARG A 60 -61.77 12.62 9.81
CA ARG A 60 -63.10 13.02 10.26
C ARG A 60 -63.95 13.43 9.06
N MET A 61 -65.16 12.87 8.96
CA MET A 61 -66.08 13.07 7.83
C MET A 61 -66.64 14.49 7.67
N ASP A 62 -66.24 15.44 8.54
CA ASP A 62 -66.77 16.80 8.61
C ASP A 62 -65.73 17.91 8.30
N ALA A 63 -64.50 17.55 7.93
CA ALA A 63 -63.48 18.52 7.51
C ALA A 63 -62.66 17.96 6.34
N ALA A 64 -62.70 18.64 5.19
CA ALA A 64 -61.83 18.32 4.07
C ALA A 64 -60.36 18.51 4.50
N PRO A 65 -59.45 17.58 4.18
CA PRO A 65 -58.05 17.75 4.53
C PRO A 65 -57.45 18.80 3.59
N GLU A 66 -57.12 19.96 4.14
CA GLU A 66 -56.34 20.99 3.48
C GLU A 66 -54.87 20.53 3.46
N LEU A 67 -54.31 20.35 2.26
CA LEU A 67 -52.88 20.11 2.09
C LEU A 67 -52.22 21.42 1.68
N SER A 68 -51.40 21.96 2.57
CA SER A 68 -50.57 23.14 2.29
C SER A 68 -49.11 22.72 2.15
N ASP A 69 -48.53 23.03 0.99
CA ASP A 69 -47.10 22.94 0.72
C ASP A 69 -46.55 24.33 0.30
N PRO A 70 -45.22 24.51 0.16
CA PRO A 70 -44.65 25.82 -0.20
C PRO A 70 -45.09 26.38 -1.57
N PHE A 71 -45.80 25.61 -2.38
CA PHE A 71 -46.20 25.94 -3.76
C PHE A 71 -47.72 26.10 -3.91
N GLY A 72 -48.50 25.83 -2.87
CA GLY A 72 -49.93 26.03 -2.87
C GLY A 72 -50.63 25.36 -1.70
N THR A 73 -51.90 25.72 -1.57
CA THR A 73 -52.83 25.09 -0.65
C THR A 73 -53.96 24.51 -1.49
N TRP A 74 -54.28 23.23 -1.26
CA TRP A 74 -55.35 22.55 -1.99
C TRP A 74 -56.29 21.85 -1.02
N ASP A 75 -57.59 22.00 -1.28
CA ASP A 75 -58.66 21.34 -0.55
C ASP A 75 -59.17 20.13 -1.32
N ASN A 76 -59.46 19.04 -0.60
CA ASN A 76 -60.09 17.82 -1.13
C ASN A 76 -59.32 17.20 -2.32
N VAL A 77 -58.00 17.05 -2.18
CA VAL A 77 -57.11 16.49 -3.21
C VAL A 77 -56.50 15.14 -2.80
N VAL A 78 -56.36 14.24 -3.77
CA VAL A 78 -55.57 13.01 -3.64
C VAL A 78 -54.17 13.27 -4.17
N VAL A 79 -53.16 13.20 -3.30
CA VAL A 79 -51.77 13.54 -3.66
C VAL A 79 -50.92 12.29 -3.81
N GLN A 80 -50.36 12.11 -5.00
CA GLN A 80 -49.36 11.08 -5.25
C GLN A 80 -47.95 11.71 -5.20
N GLY A 81 -47.13 11.32 -4.22
CA GLY A 81 -45.82 11.91 -3.98
C GLY A 81 -44.68 10.89 -4.00
N THR A 82 -43.73 11.03 -4.92
CA THR A 82 -42.51 10.22 -4.93
C THR A 82 -41.38 10.95 -4.20
N VAL A 83 -40.89 10.39 -3.10
CA VAL A 83 -39.74 10.96 -2.36
C VAL A 83 -38.50 10.14 -2.66
N LYS A 84 -37.52 10.77 -3.32
CA LYS A 84 -36.20 10.16 -3.53
C LYS A 84 -35.22 10.65 -2.47
N ILE A 85 -34.70 9.73 -1.67
CA ILE A 85 -33.68 10.03 -0.66
C ILE A 85 -32.41 9.29 -1.03
N THR A 86 -31.41 10.04 -1.48
CA THR A 86 -30.07 9.50 -1.71
C THR A 86 -29.28 9.60 -0.41
N LYS A 87 -28.68 8.50 0.04
CA LYS A 87 -27.77 8.50 1.17
C LYS A 87 -26.35 8.23 0.67
N SER A 88 -25.37 8.87 1.29
CA SER A 88 -23.98 8.42 1.25
C SER A 88 -23.52 8.20 2.69
N LEU A 89 -22.88 7.07 2.97
CA LEU A 89 -22.42 6.73 4.32
C LEU A 89 -21.03 7.33 4.61
N GLN A 90 -20.23 7.53 3.56
CA GLN A 90 -18.85 7.98 3.66
C GLN A 90 -18.57 8.92 2.48
N LEU A 91 -17.90 10.04 2.78
CA LEU A 91 -17.44 10.99 1.77
C LEU A 91 -15.92 11.02 1.81
N PRO A 92 -15.24 11.00 0.65
CA PRO A 92 -13.80 11.14 0.60
C PRO A 92 -13.43 12.56 1.07
N ALA A 93 -12.59 12.63 2.10
CA ALA A 93 -12.08 13.87 2.64
C ALA A 93 -10.56 13.91 2.49
N ARG A 94 -10.06 14.99 1.87
CA ARG A 94 -8.64 15.26 1.72
C ARG A 94 -8.20 16.22 2.83
N TYR A 95 -7.64 15.65 3.90
CA TYR A 95 -7.18 16.42 5.05
C TYR A 95 -5.99 17.35 4.76
N SER A 96 -5.21 17.11 3.70
CA SER A 96 -4.09 17.99 3.33
C SER A 96 -4.55 19.35 2.78
N THR A 97 -5.65 19.37 2.03
CA THR A 97 -6.24 20.61 1.47
C THR A 97 -7.45 21.09 2.25
N ASN A 98 -7.85 20.34 3.29
CA ASN A 98 -9.05 20.61 4.09
C ASN A 98 -10.33 20.62 3.22
N GLU A 99 -10.42 19.69 2.26
CA GLU A 99 -11.53 19.59 1.30
C GLU A 99 -12.27 18.25 1.44
N VAL A 100 -13.60 18.29 1.40
CA VAL A 100 -14.49 17.16 1.14
C VAL A 100 -14.88 17.21 -0.32
N ILE A 101 -14.81 16.08 -1.02
CA ILE A 101 -15.22 15.96 -2.41
C ILE A 101 -16.58 15.25 -2.43
N LEU A 102 -17.60 15.97 -2.91
CA LEU A 102 -18.95 15.45 -3.05
C LEU A 102 -19.06 14.55 -4.31
N PRO A 103 -20.10 13.70 -4.41
CA PRO A 103 -20.30 12.81 -5.56
C PRO A 103 -20.36 13.53 -6.92
N SER A 104 -20.82 14.79 -6.98
CA SER A 104 -20.79 15.57 -8.23
C SER A 104 -19.40 16.10 -8.61
N GLY A 105 -18.41 15.97 -7.72
CA GLY A 105 -17.08 16.57 -7.85
C GLY A 105 -16.94 17.95 -7.19
N ALA A 106 -18.01 18.50 -6.60
CA ALA A 106 -17.95 19.74 -5.84
C ALA A 106 -17.01 19.62 -4.63
N ARG A 107 -16.23 20.67 -4.37
CA ARG A 107 -15.23 20.73 -3.29
C ARG A 107 -15.68 21.68 -2.21
N CYS A 108 -15.65 21.21 -0.97
CA CYS A 108 -16.17 21.95 0.17
C CYS A 108 -15.23 21.85 1.37
N HIS A 109 -15.15 22.87 2.21
CA HIS A 109 -14.28 22.81 3.38
C HIS A 109 -14.81 21.85 4.45
N VAL A 110 -13.95 20.95 4.96
CA VAL A 110 -14.31 19.95 5.98
C VAL A 110 -14.89 20.61 7.24
N THR A 111 -14.41 21.81 7.59
CA THR A 111 -14.84 22.59 8.76
C THR A 111 -16.27 23.10 8.69
N ASN A 112 -16.87 23.17 7.51
CA ASN A 112 -18.19 23.78 7.34
C ASN A 112 -19.34 22.87 7.84
N GLY A 113 -19.08 21.58 8.05
CA GLY A 113 -20.10 20.61 8.51
C GLY A 113 -21.25 20.36 7.51
N GLY A 114 -21.17 20.95 6.33
CA GLY A 114 -22.10 20.72 5.22
C GLY A 114 -21.80 21.61 4.03
N CYS A 115 -22.36 21.22 2.88
CA CYS A 115 -22.18 21.92 1.62
C CYS A 115 -23.28 21.57 0.62
N ASN A 116 -23.52 22.48 -0.33
CA ASN A 116 -24.42 22.24 -1.44
C ASN A 116 -23.64 21.58 -2.58
N ASP A 117 -24.17 20.45 -3.05
CA ASP A 117 -23.70 19.72 -4.21
C ASP A 117 -24.13 20.44 -5.50
N ALA A 118 -23.45 20.18 -6.61
CA ALA A 118 -23.77 20.82 -7.91
C ALA A 118 -25.21 20.53 -8.38
N ASP A 119 -25.78 19.40 -7.93
CA ASP A 119 -27.17 19.00 -8.20
C ASP A 119 -28.21 19.74 -7.32
N GLY A 120 -27.79 20.70 -6.51
CA GLY A 120 -28.64 21.45 -5.58
C GLY A 120 -29.00 20.69 -4.30
N MET A 121 -28.46 19.48 -4.10
CA MET A 121 -28.63 18.71 -2.86
C MET A 121 -27.70 19.24 -1.77
N THR A 122 -28.17 19.33 -0.53
CA THR A 122 -27.30 19.71 0.60
C THR A 122 -26.84 18.45 1.33
N THR A 123 -25.54 18.29 1.47
CA THR A 123 -24.91 17.20 2.21
C THR A 123 -24.33 17.73 3.50
N TYR A 124 -24.52 16.99 4.60
CA TYR A 124 -24.04 17.36 5.94
C TYR A 124 -23.10 16.27 6.46
N TRP A 125 -22.11 16.67 7.25
CA TRP A 125 -21.19 15.74 7.92
C TRP A 125 -20.82 16.27 9.30
N SER A 126 -20.40 15.36 10.19
CA SER A 126 -19.84 15.74 11.48
C SER A 126 -18.43 16.30 11.27
N VAL A 127 -18.22 17.55 11.69
CA VAL A 127 -16.87 18.10 11.80
C VAL A 127 -16.17 17.32 12.92
N LEU A 128 -15.10 16.61 12.58
CA LEU A 128 -14.28 15.93 13.59
C LEU A 128 -13.59 17.00 14.45
N PRO A 129 -13.54 16.81 15.78
CA PRO A 129 -12.77 17.70 16.63
C PRO A 129 -11.31 17.74 16.15
N ILE A 130 -10.75 18.94 16.12
CA ILE A 130 -9.33 19.13 15.79
C ILE A 130 -8.55 18.61 16.99
N ASP A 131 -8.20 17.33 16.99
CA ASP A 131 -7.20 16.81 17.91
C ASP A 131 -5.90 17.58 17.65
N SER A 132 -5.26 18.06 18.72
CA SER A 132 -3.94 18.70 18.69
C SER A 132 -2.91 17.86 17.92
N CYS A 133 -3.08 16.54 17.96
CA CYS A 133 -2.21 15.54 17.36
C CYS A 133 -2.64 15.03 16.01
N GLN A 134 -3.84 15.41 15.55
CA GLN A 134 -4.39 15.05 14.24
C GLN A 134 -4.31 13.54 13.92
N PHE A 135 -4.54 12.67 14.91
CA PHE A 135 -4.46 11.20 14.75
C PHE A 135 -5.37 10.68 13.63
N ASN A 136 -6.46 11.40 13.33
CA ASN A 136 -7.37 11.09 12.23
C ASN A 136 -6.73 11.13 10.83
N ARG A 137 -5.54 11.71 10.68
CA ARG A 137 -4.78 11.74 9.41
C ARG A 137 -3.97 10.47 9.14
N TYR A 138 -3.85 9.59 10.14
CA TYR A 138 -3.02 8.39 10.05
C TYR A 138 -3.91 7.15 10.16
N ASP A 139 -3.58 6.13 9.39
CA ASP A 139 -4.20 4.80 9.48
C ASP A 139 -3.17 3.78 9.93
N VAL A 140 -3.61 2.82 10.75
CA VAL A 140 -2.76 1.75 11.28
C VAL A 140 -2.77 0.60 10.28
N LEU A 141 -1.65 0.43 9.56
CA LEU A 141 -1.50 -0.65 8.57
C LEU A 141 -1.23 -2.01 9.22
N TYR A 142 -0.52 -2.01 10.35
CA TYR A 142 -0.17 -3.19 11.11
C TYR A 142 0.01 -2.83 12.58
N GLN A 143 -0.47 -3.68 13.46
CA GLN A 143 -0.25 -3.60 14.90
C GLN A 143 0.11 -4.99 15.42
N GLY A 144 1.28 -5.11 16.03
CA GLY A 144 1.80 -6.37 16.54
C GLY A 144 3.32 -6.40 16.63
N PRO A 145 3.89 -7.55 16.98
CA PRO A 145 5.33 -7.73 17.10
C PRO A 145 6.02 -7.61 15.73
N ALA A 146 7.14 -6.91 15.69
CA ALA A 146 8.00 -6.77 14.52
C ALA A 146 9.45 -7.15 14.88
N TYR A 147 10.20 -7.65 13.91
CA TYR A 147 11.62 -7.92 14.08
C TYR A 147 12.43 -6.67 13.72
N ARG A 148 13.31 -6.26 14.63
CA ARG A 148 14.26 -5.16 14.43
C ARG A 148 15.64 -5.73 14.11
N LEU A 149 16.08 -5.54 12.87
CA LEU A 149 17.40 -5.94 12.41
C LEU A 149 18.37 -4.77 12.56
N THR A 150 19.46 -5.02 13.30
CA THR A 150 20.59 -4.10 13.44
C THR A 150 21.86 -4.87 13.06
N SER A 151 22.70 -4.32 12.18
CA SER A 151 23.98 -4.95 11.86
C SER A 151 25.08 -4.27 12.66
N ILE A 152 25.71 -5.03 13.54
CA ILE A 152 26.86 -4.63 14.34
C ILE A 152 28.09 -4.80 13.44
N SER A 153 28.33 -3.85 12.55
CA SER A 153 29.58 -3.79 11.78
C SER A 153 30.35 -2.54 12.19
N THR A 154 31.55 -2.74 12.71
CA THR A 154 32.42 -1.76 13.40
C THR A 154 32.90 -0.58 12.54
N GLN A 155 32.45 -0.45 11.28
CA GLN A 155 32.98 0.57 10.37
C GLN A 155 31.92 1.38 9.60
N LYS A 156 30.63 1.01 9.64
CA LYS A 156 29.54 1.83 9.05
C LYS A 156 28.24 1.66 9.85
N GLU A 157 27.61 2.77 10.21
CA GLU A 157 26.21 2.77 10.64
C GLU A 157 25.36 2.14 9.53
N THR A 158 24.86 0.95 9.80
CA THR A 158 23.93 0.28 8.90
C THR A 158 22.51 0.72 9.26
N PRO A 159 21.63 0.92 8.26
CA PRO A 159 20.26 1.36 8.54
C PRO A 159 19.52 0.27 9.31
N ILE A 160 18.82 0.67 10.37
CA ILE A 160 17.95 -0.21 11.17
C ILE A 160 16.77 -0.61 10.30
N ILE A 161 16.50 -1.92 10.19
CA ILE A 161 15.41 -2.44 9.35
C ILE A 161 14.37 -3.09 10.24
N TYR A 162 13.11 -2.77 10.02
CA TYR A 162 11.97 -3.41 10.65
C TYR A 162 11.33 -4.35 9.66
N THR A 163 11.19 -5.61 10.06
CA THR A 163 10.56 -6.65 9.23
C THR A 163 9.38 -7.26 9.94
N VAL A 164 8.26 -7.35 9.25
CA VAL A 164 7.03 -7.99 9.72
C VAL A 164 6.65 -9.05 8.70
N THR A 165 6.51 -10.30 9.15
CA THR A 165 6.09 -11.43 8.31
C THR A 165 4.77 -11.98 8.86
N THR A 166 3.69 -11.80 8.11
CA THR A 166 2.36 -12.37 8.38
C THR A 166 2.00 -13.40 7.29
N LYS A 167 0.89 -14.14 7.45
CA LYS A 167 0.46 -15.15 6.47
C LYS A 167 0.20 -14.54 5.08
N ASP A 168 -0.29 -13.31 5.03
CA ASP A 168 -0.71 -12.66 3.77
C ASP A 168 0.27 -11.58 3.30
N THR A 169 1.06 -11.01 4.22
CA THR A 169 1.90 -9.82 3.94
C THR A 169 3.24 -9.85 4.65
N THR A 170 4.29 -9.47 3.91
CA THR A 170 5.63 -9.25 4.44
C THR A 170 6.02 -7.80 4.18
N PHE A 171 6.37 -7.07 5.22
CA PHE A 171 6.89 -5.71 5.15
C PHE A 171 8.35 -5.71 5.58
N ALA A 172 9.18 -4.95 4.86
CA ALA A 172 10.51 -4.59 5.29
C ALA A 172 10.69 -3.08 5.07
N LEU A 173 10.95 -2.35 6.15
CA LEU A 173 11.07 -0.90 6.15
C LEU A 173 12.35 -0.49 6.86
N ALA A 174 13.21 0.25 6.18
CA ALA A 174 14.43 0.81 6.70
C ALA A 174 14.18 2.18 7.34
N LYS A 175 14.60 2.34 8.60
CA LYS A 175 14.60 3.64 9.27
C LYS A 175 15.54 4.59 8.55
N THR A 176 15.05 5.78 8.21
CA THR A 176 15.84 6.90 7.69
C THR A 176 16.09 7.91 8.80
N ASN A 177 15.04 8.60 9.24
CA ASN A 177 15.07 9.65 10.25
C ASN A 177 14.05 9.38 11.37
N GLU A 178 14.04 10.24 12.39
CA GLU A 178 13.05 10.23 13.46
C GLU A 178 12.51 11.65 13.68
N PHE A 179 11.23 11.75 14.06
CA PHE A 179 10.59 13.01 14.42
C PHE A 179 9.57 12.77 15.53
N ASN A 180 9.28 13.81 16.30
CA ASN A 180 8.32 13.74 17.39
C ASN A 180 6.96 14.26 16.93
N LEU A 181 5.90 13.54 17.26
CA LEU A 181 4.51 13.94 17.02
C LEU A 181 3.71 13.65 18.29
N CYS A 182 3.31 14.70 19.01
CA CYS A 182 2.58 14.57 20.27
C CYS A 182 3.21 13.56 21.25
N GLU A 183 4.46 13.82 21.62
CA GLU A 183 5.24 12.99 22.55
C GLU A 183 5.56 11.58 22.05
N TYR A 184 5.00 11.15 20.92
CA TYR A 184 5.41 9.94 20.23
C TYR A 184 6.65 10.17 19.37
N LYS A 185 7.61 9.27 19.50
CA LYS A 185 8.79 9.22 18.64
C LYS A 185 8.50 8.39 17.41
N ILE A 186 8.20 9.06 16.30
CA ILE A 186 7.86 8.43 15.02
C ILE A 186 9.12 8.25 14.19
N LEU A 187 9.28 7.04 13.64
CA LEU A 187 10.38 6.69 12.76
C LEU A 187 9.93 6.85 11.30
N ARG A 188 10.68 7.65 10.55
CA ARG A 188 10.52 7.81 9.12
C ARG A 188 11.19 6.65 8.40
N THR A 189 10.55 6.19 7.35
CA THR A 189 11.05 5.09 6.52
C THR A 189 11.69 5.62 5.24
N GLU A 190 12.24 4.74 4.42
CA GLU A 190 12.68 5.03 3.06
C GLU A 190 11.54 5.47 2.13
N HIS A 191 10.30 5.15 2.51
CA HIS A 191 9.11 5.54 1.78
C HIS A 191 8.51 6.84 2.35
N SER A 192 7.80 7.59 1.50
CA SER A 192 7.31 8.93 1.84
C SER A 192 6.09 8.95 2.78
N LYS A 193 5.40 7.81 2.95
CA LYS A 193 4.11 7.71 3.65
C LYS A 193 4.06 6.72 4.83
N PRO A 194 4.64 5.50 4.77
CA PRO A 194 4.59 4.62 5.92
C PRO A 194 5.58 5.09 6.99
N PHE A 195 5.09 5.14 8.22
CA PHE A 195 5.87 5.47 9.41
C PHE A 195 5.84 4.28 10.37
N ILE A 196 6.85 4.20 11.21
CA ILE A 196 6.93 3.17 12.26
C ILE A 196 6.86 3.86 13.60
N LEU A 197 6.01 3.35 14.48
CA LEU A 197 5.95 3.74 15.87
C LEU A 197 6.31 2.54 16.73
N GLU A 198 7.35 2.66 17.53
CA GLU A 198 7.67 1.69 18.57
C GLU A 198 6.81 2.04 19.80
N THR A 199 6.00 1.08 20.25
CA THR A 199 5.11 1.28 21.40
C THR A 199 5.12 0.08 22.33
N GLN A 200 4.69 0.30 23.57
CA GLN A 200 4.45 -0.75 24.55
C GLN A 200 3.07 -1.40 24.32
N PRO A 201 2.84 -2.65 24.79
CA PRO A 201 1.62 -3.41 24.52
C PRO A 201 0.31 -2.67 24.81
N ASP A 202 0.30 -1.80 25.82
CA ASP A 202 -0.90 -1.08 26.29
C ASP A 202 -1.02 0.37 25.75
N HIS A 203 0.00 0.87 25.05
CA HIS A 203 -0.05 2.19 24.42
C HIS A 203 -0.42 2.06 22.95
N THR A 204 -1.67 2.37 22.62
CA THR A 204 -2.14 2.38 21.23
C THR A 204 -2.18 3.81 20.68
N PHE A 205 -1.58 4.02 19.52
CA PHE A 205 -1.55 5.33 18.85
C PHE A 205 -2.93 5.76 18.35
N LYS A 206 -3.71 4.79 17.86
CA LYS A 206 -5.08 4.95 17.38
C LYS A 206 -5.77 3.60 17.54
N VAL A 207 -7.06 3.63 17.85
CA VAL A 207 -7.89 2.41 17.84
C VAL A 207 -7.83 1.81 16.44
N HIS A 208 -7.38 0.55 16.34
CA HIS A 208 -7.28 -0.16 15.07
C HIS A 208 -8.66 -0.25 14.42
N SER A 209 -8.80 0.35 13.25
CA SER A 209 -10.04 0.36 12.46
C SER A 209 -9.73 -0.13 11.05
N LYS A 210 -10.77 -0.64 10.37
CA LYS A 210 -10.62 -1.15 9.01
C LYS A 210 -10.12 -0.02 8.08
N VAL A 211 -8.91 -0.17 7.56
CA VAL A 211 -8.31 0.82 6.64
C VAL A 211 -9.13 0.86 5.34
N SER A 212 -9.52 2.06 4.92
CA SER A 212 -10.20 2.26 3.63
C SER A 212 -9.23 2.00 2.48
N ILE A 213 -9.69 1.33 1.43
CA ILE A 213 -8.89 1.05 0.22
C ILE A 213 -8.42 2.37 -0.43
N GLU A 214 -9.20 3.44 -0.30
CA GLU A 214 -8.86 4.79 -0.80
C GLU A 214 -7.64 5.40 -0.11
N ASN A 215 -7.35 4.98 1.13
CA ASN A 215 -6.21 5.46 1.92
C ASN A 215 -4.95 4.61 1.73
N LEU A 216 -5.05 3.45 1.05
CA LEU A 216 -3.91 2.57 0.79
C LEU A 216 -3.20 2.99 -0.51
N ASP A 217 -1.96 3.46 -0.37
CA ASP A 217 -1.09 3.68 -1.51
C ASP A 217 -0.49 2.34 -1.99
N ILE A 218 -1.07 1.80 -3.06
CA ILE A 218 -0.67 0.53 -3.68
C ILE A 218 0.83 0.49 -4.05
N PHE A 219 1.41 1.63 -4.44
CA PHE A 219 2.82 1.69 -4.83
C PHE A 219 3.75 1.63 -3.62
N SER A 220 3.39 2.30 -2.52
CA SER A 220 4.15 2.21 -1.27
C SER A 220 4.12 0.78 -0.70
N PHE A 221 2.98 0.10 -0.82
CA PHE A 221 2.82 -1.28 -0.36
C PHE A 221 3.63 -2.29 -1.20
N VAL A 222 3.58 -2.18 -2.54
CA VAL A 222 4.30 -3.09 -3.45
C VAL A 222 5.81 -2.89 -3.37
N ASN A 223 6.28 -1.64 -3.26
CA ASN A 223 7.72 -1.35 -3.20
C ASN A 223 8.38 -1.93 -1.94
N SER A 224 7.64 -1.97 -0.81
CA SER A 224 8.15 -2.57 0.44
C SER A 224 8.43 -4.09 0.34
N LYS A 225 7.68 -4.82 -0.51
CA LYS A 225 7.94 -6.24 -0.80
C LYS A 225 9.18 -6.42 -1.69
N PHE A 226 9.41 -5.51 -2.64
CA PHE A 226 10.52 -5.60 -3.59
C PHE A 226 11.89 -5.32 -2.94
N ILE A 227 11.96 -4.36 -2.01
CA ILE A 227 13.19 -3.99 -1.28
C ILE A 227 13.73 -5.19 -0.46
N TYR A 228 12.85 -5.97 0.17
CA TYR A 228 13.26 -7.17 0.91
C TYR A 228 13.91 -8.21 0.00
N VAL A 229 13.29 -8.48 -1.15
CA VAL A 229 13.80 -9.46 -2.14
C VAL A 229 15.14 -8.99 -2.69
N GLU A 230 15.27 -7.72 -3.09
CA GLU A 230 16.53 -7.17 -3.60
C GLU A 230 17.67 -7.28 -2.58
N LYS A 231 17.39 -6.95 -1.32
CA LYS A 231 18.41 -6.99 -0.26
C LYS A 231 18.82 -8.41 0.11
N HIS A 232 17.87 -9.35 0.18
CA HIS A 232 18.15 -10.76 0.42
C HIS A 232 18.98 -11.36 -0.71
N LEU A 233 18.60 -11.10 -1.96
CA LEU A 233 19.36 -11.52 -3.15
C LEU A 233 20.78 -10.94 -3.13
N LYS A 234 20.94 -9.66 -2.80
CA LYS A 234 22.26 -9.03 -2.69
C LYS A 234 23.14 -9.71 -1.64
N THR A 235 22.60 -10.03 -0.46
CA THR A 235 23.38 -10.74 0.57
C THR A 235 23.80 -12.14 0.15
N GLN A 236 22.89 -12.91 -0.48
CA GLN A 236 23.22 -14.25 -0.98
C GLN A 236 24.26 -14.22 -2.09
N LEU A 237 24.15 -13.26 -3.02
CA LEU A 237 25.11 -13.12 -4.11
C LEU A 237 26.51 -12.75 -3.60
N THR A 238 26.57 -11.90 -2.57
CA THR A 238 27.84 -11.48 -1.97
C THR A 238 28.51 -12.63 -1.20
N GLN A 239 27.72 -13.47 -0.51
CA GLN A 239 28.23 -14.67 0.17
C GLN A 239 28.75 -15.69 -0.86
N LEU A 240 27.96 -16.02 -1.88
CA LEU A 240 28.36 -16.92 -2.96
C LEU A 240 29.65 -16.46 -3.64
N TYR A 241 29.77 -15.15 -3.92
CA TYR A 241 30.98 -14.58 -4.50
C TYR A 241 32.22 -14.80 -3.61
N ARG A 242 32.10 -14.60 -2.30
CA ARG A 242 33.20 -14.87 -1.35
C ARG A 242 33.57 -16.34 -1.32
N ASP A 243 32.59 -17.24 -1.34
CA ASP A 243 32.82 -18.68 -1.31
C ASP A 243 33.53 -19.16 -2.58
N ILE A 244 33.11 -18.68 -3.76
CA ILE A 244 33.76 -18.98 -5.05
C ILE A 244 35.22 -18.50 -5.04
N ILE A 245 35.49 -17.28 -4.55
CA ILE A 245 36.88 -16.79 -4.45
C ILE A 245 37.71 -17.68 -3.53
N LYS A 246 37.16 -18.06 -2.36
CA LYS A 246 37.86 -18.91 -1.40
C LYS A 246 38.14 -20.30 -1.98
N GLN A 247 37.17 -20.89 -2.68
CA GLN A 247 37.34 -22.16 -3.37
C GLN A 247 38.38 -22.07 -4.50
N LYS A 248 38.35 -20.99 -5.30
CA LYS A 248 39.35 -20.76 -6.35
C LYS A 248 40.76 -20.66 -5.76
N CYS A 249 40.93 -19.94 -4.65
CA CYS A 249 42.20 -19.83 -3.95
C CYS A 249 42.67 -21.18 -3.41
N ALA A 250 41.78 -21.94 -2.77
CA ALA A 250 42.10 -23.28 -2.27
C ALA A 250 42.52 -24.25 -3.40
N LEU A 251 41.79 -24.21 -4.53
CA LEU A 251 42.12 -25.02 -5.70
C LEU A 251 43.45 -24.61 -6.31
N GLN A 252 43.73 -23.30 -6.44
CA GLN A 252 45.03 -22.83 -6.92
C GLN A 252 46.17 -23.28 -6.00
N ARG A 253 45.97 -23.26 -4.68
CA ARG A 253 46.94 -23.78 -3.72
C ARG A 253 47.21 -25.27 -3.93
N GLN A 254 46.16 -26.08 -4.08
CA GLN A 254 46.30 -27.52 -4.37
C GLN A 254 47.00 -27.78 -5.71
N ILE A 255 46.70 -27.00 -6.75
CA ILE A 255 47.39 -27.11 -8.05
C ILE A 255 48.89 -26.80 -7.88
N LEU A 256 49.24 -25.77 -7.11
CA LEU A 256 50.63 -25.42 -6.82
C LEU A 256 51.34 -26.50 -6.02
N GLU A 257 50.72 -27.03 -4.96
CA GLU A 257 51.26 -28.15 -4.16
C GLU A 257 51.52 -29.39 -5.05
N ASN A 258 50.56 -29.75 -5.92
CA ASN A 258 50.69 -30.85 -6.87
C ASN A 258 51.70 -30.59 -8.00
N ALA A 259 51.99 -29.32 -8.33
CA ALA A 259 53.03 -28.99 -9.28
C ALA A 259 54.41 -29.10 -8.63
N LEU A 260 54.55 -28.62 -7.38
CA LEU A 260 55.78 -28.72 -6.60
C LEU A 260 56.22 -30.18 -6.39
N SER A 261 55.28 -31.11 -6.20
CA SER A 261 55.62 -32.55 -6.10
C SER A 261 56.17 -33.15 -7.40
N LEU A 262 55.87 -32.57 -8.56
CA LEU A 262 56.40 -32.98 -9.85
C LEU A 262 57.72 -32.32 -10.21
N ALA A 263 58.17 -31.33 -9.44
CA ALA A 263 59.32 -30.50 -9.80
C ALA A 263 60.63 -31.30 -9.91
N SER A 264 60.79 -32.35 -9.10
CA SER A 264 61.97 -33.23 -9.11
C SER A 264 61.87 -34.43 -10.05
N ILE A 265 60.65 -34.85 -10.40
CA ILE A 265 60.39 -36.10 -11.15
C ILE A 265 60.08 -35.80 -12.63
N ALA A 266 59.31 -34.74 -12.89
CA ALA A 266 58.81 -34.40 -14.22
C ALA A 266 58.75 -32.86 -14.41
N PRO A 267 59.92 -32.19 -14.56
CA PRO A 267 60.00 -30.74 -14.65
C PRO A 267 59.22 -30.12 -15.83
N ASN A 268 59.11 -30.84 -16.94
CA ASN A 268 58.33 -30.39 -18.09
C ASN A 268 56.82 -30.39 -17.79
N GLU A 269 56.32 -31.41 -17.10
CA GLU A 269 54.91 -31.46 -16.69
C GLU A 269 54.59 -30.39 -15.66
N MET A 270 55.51 -30.13 -14.73
CA MET A 270 55.40 -29.03 -13.79
C MET A 270 55.28 -27.68 -14.51
N ALA A 271 56.20 -27.37 -15.43
CA ALA A 271 56.21 -26.13 -16.18
C ALA A 271 54.89 -25.93 -16.95
N HIS A 272 54.38 -27.01 -17.55
CA HIS A 272 53.08 -27.01 -18.22
C HIS A 272 51.91 -26.75 -17.26
N LYS A 273 51.90 -27.34 -16.06
CA LYS A 273 50.83 -27.11 -15.06
C LYS A 273 50.76 -25.66 -14.58
N ILE A 274 51.90 -24.97 -14.47
CA ILE A 274 51.97 -23.59 -14.00
C ILE A 274 51.66 -22.60 -15.14
N ILE A 275 52.34 -22.72 -16.27
CA ILE A 275 52.25 -21.75 -17.38
C ILE A 275 51.03 -22.04 -18.27
N LYS A 276 50.51 -23.28 -18.26
CA LYS A 276 49.41 -23.75 -19.11
C LYS A 276 49.70 -23.69 -20.62
N THR A 277 50.98 -23.65 -21.00
CA THR A 277 51.43 -23.66 -22.39
C THR A 277 52.63 -24.59 -22.55
N LEU A 278 52.70 -25.28 -23.69
CA LEU A 278 53.85 -26.11 -24.07
C LEU A 278 55.06 -25.25 -24.48
N GLY A 279 56.25 -25.85 -24.46
CA GLY A 279 57.50 -25.16 -24.83
C GLY A 279 58.20 -24.45 -23.67
N TYR A 280 57.91 -24.86 -22.44
CA TYR A 280 58.68 -24.46 -21.26
C TYR A 280 59.18 -25.71 -20.52
N THR A 281 60.35 -25.60 -19.91
CA THR A 281 60.90 -26.57 -18.97
C THR A 281 61.19 -25.89 -17.64
N ALA A 282 61.32 -26.66 -16.58
CA ALA A 282 61.64 -26.16 -15.24
C ALA A 282 62.96 -26.78 -14.75
N ILE A 283 63.77 -26.00 -14.06
CA ILE A 283 64.97 -26.50 -13.38
C ILE A 283 64.92 -26.07 -11.92
N MET A 284 65.09 -27.03 -11.02
CA MET A 284 65.20 -26.79 -9.57
C MET A 284 66.63 -26.36 -9.22
N ALA A 285 66.77 -25.22 -8.56
CA ALA A 285 68.02 -24.73 -8.00
C ALA A 285 67.81 -24.33 -6.53
N GLY A 286 68.07 -25.27 -5.61
CA GLY A 286 67.76 -25.09 -4.20
C GLY A 286 66.25 -24.92 -3.97
N GLU A 287 65.86 -23.81 -3.35
CA GLU A 287 64.45 -23.46 -3.10
C GLU A 287 63.78 -22.71 -4.28
N ALA A 288 64.54 -22.40 -5.34
CA ALA A 288 64.05 -21.67 -6.50
C ALA A 288 63.80 -22.59 -7.70
N ILE A 289 62.80 -22.25 -8.50
CA ILE A 289 62.44 -22.97 -9.72
C ILE A 289 62.60 -22.02 -10.90
N HIS A 290 63.50 -22.36 -11.81
CA HIS A 290 63.75 -21.58 -13.02
C HIS A 290 62.94 -22.13 -14.18
N LEU A 291 62.00 -21.34 -14.67
CA LEU A 291 61.21 -21.65 -15.87
C LEU A 291 61.96 -21.15 -17.11
N ILE A 292 62.27 -22.05 -18.03
CA ILE A 292 63.05 -21.77 -19.24
C ILE A 292 62.18 -22.04 -20.45
N LYS A 293 62.10 -21.07 -21.35
CA LYS A 293 61.37 -21.21 -22.62
C LYS A 293 62.24 -21.99 -23.63
N CYS A 294 61.70 -23.07 -24.17
CA CYS A 294 62.33 -23.88 -25.20
C CYS A 294 62.24 -23.18 -26.57
N VAL A 295 63.28 -23.35 -27.39
CA VAL A 295 63.27 -22.91 -28.79
C VAL A 295 62.60 -23.98 -29.63
N LEU A 296 61.75 -23.57 -30.57
CA LEU A 296 61.11 -24.48 -31.52
C LEU A 296 62.16 -24.97 -32.54
N VAL A 297 62.23 -26.28 -32.75
CA VAL A 297 63.11 -26.90 -33.75
C VAL A 297 62.30 -27.86 -34.61
N GLU A 298 62.51 -27.81 -35.93
CA GLU A 298 61.84 -28.70 -36.88
C GLU A 298 62.63 -30.02 -36.99
N CYS A 299 62.00 -31.14 -36.65
CA CYS A 299 62.65 -32.46 -36.61
C CYS A 299 62.21 -33.35 -37.78
N ARG A 300 63.16 -34.07 -38.40
CA ARG A 300 62.90 -35.13 -39.36
C ARG A 300 63.15 -36.49 -38.71
N ILE A 301 62.16 -37.39 -38.78
CA ILE A 301 62.25 -38.73 -38.19
C ILE A 301 63.19 -39.58 -39.07
N ARG A 302 64.20 -40.19 -38.45
CA ARG A 302 65.12 -41.15 -39.09
C ARG A 302 64.84 -42.54 -38.55
N GLN A 303 64.56 -43.50 -39.42
CA GLN A 303 64.40 -44.90 -39.02
C GLN A 303 65.76 -45.60 -38.95
N ILE A 304 66.00 -46.30 -37.85
CA ILE A 304 67.22 -47.05 -37.56
C ILE A 304 66.86 -48.29 -36.74
N ASN A 305 67.57 -49.40 -36.97
CA ASN A 305 67.27 -50.71 -36.39
C ASN A 305 67.88 -50.93 -34.99
N VAL A 306 68.23 -49.86 -34.28
CA VAL A 306 68.79 -49.93 -32.93
C VAL A 306 67.94 -49.07 -31.99
N CYS A 307 67.48 -49.67 -30.91
CA CYS A 307 66.73 -48.97 -29.87
C CYS A 307 67.70 -48.20 -28.97
N TYR A 308 67.45 -46.90 -28.79
CA TYR A 308 68.09 -46.13 -27.72
C TYR A 308 67.19 -46.18 -26.49
N ASN A 309 67.76 -46.48 -25.33
CA ASN A 309 67.06 -46.26 -24.06
C ASN A 309 67.08 -44.77 -23.74
N SER A 310 65.88 -44.21 -23.58
CA SER A 310 65.61 -42.90 -23.01
C SER A 310 65.50 -42.99 -21.49
#